data_AF-A0A351FGM7-F1
#
_entry.id   AF-A0A351FGM7-F1
#
_cell.length_a   1.000
_cell.length_b   1.000
_cell.length_c   1.000
_cell.angle_alpha   90.00
_cell.angle_beta   90.00
_cell.angle_gamma   90.00
#
_symmetry.space_group_name_H-M   'P 1'
#
loop_
_entity.id
_entity.type
_entity.pdbx_description
1 polymer ?
#
loop_
_entity_poly.entity_id
_entity_poly.type
_entity_poly.pdbx_seq_one_letter_code
_entity_poly.pdbx_strand_id
1 'polypeptide(L)'
;MRHSFIIFTFLLASAAPITGQESSAVQADYLSAVARFFSLPSSEVSILSEWEISTDEIPVVLFVARRSGVSPEALVALRQSGRNWSELVARYGVGSSALHVPVPEDADVGALKRVYDGYRSTPVARWDNIRLSHDEVVDM
;
A
#
# COMPACT_ATOMS: atom_id res chain seq x y z
N MET A 1 -62.61 29.24 25.76
CA MET A 1 -62.11 29.14 24.38
C MET A 1 -60.77 28.40 24.42
N ARG A 2 -60.72 27.19 23.85
CA ARG A 2 -59.56 26.29 23.76
C ARG A 2 -58.66 26.79 22.63
N HIS A 3 -57.41 27.17 22.86
CA HIS A 3 -56.42 27.26 21.77
C HIS A 3 -55.17 26.48 22.20
N SER A 4 -54.92 25.42 21.43
CA SER A 4 -53.87 24.41 21.61
C SER A 4 -52.47 25.00 21.52
N PHE A 5 -51.58 24.57 22.41
CA PHE A 5 -50.13 24.64 22.18
C PHE A 5 -49.72 23.43 21.34
N ILE A 6 -49.33 23.65 20.08
CA ILE A 6 -48.64 22.65 19.27
C ILE A 6 -47.16 22.79 19.61
N ILE A 7 -46.63 21.82 20.36
CA ILE A 7 -45.18 21.70 20.59
C ILE A 7 -44.59 21.03 19.34
N PHE A 8 -43.83 21.80 18.57
CA PHE A 8 -43.10 21.30 17.43
C PHE A 8 -41.78 20.69 17.94
N THR A 9 -41.76 19.38 18.16
CA THR A 9 -40.53 18.67 18.49
C THR A 9 -39.65 18.60 17.24
N PHE A 10 -38.65 19.48 17.16
CA PHE A 10 -37.56 19.36 16.18
C PHE A 10 -36.66 18.20 16.61
N LEU A 11 -36.80 17.05 15.94
CA LEU A 11 -35.86 15.94 16.05
C LEU A 11 -34.59 16.34 15.27
N LEU A 12 -33.59 16.88 15.97
CA LEU A 12 -32.25 17.07 15.40
C LEU A 12 -31.62 15.68 15.23
N ALA A 13 -31.73 15.13 14.02
CA ALA A 13 -30.89 14.01 13.61
C ALA A 13 -29.47 14.54 13.43
N SER A 14 -28.62 14.40 14.45
CA SER A 14 -27.18 14.55 14.27
C SER A 14 -26.68 13.45 13.33
N ALA A 15 -26.50 13.78 12.06
CA ALA A 15 -25.68 12.98 11.17
C ALA A 15 -24.23 13.08 11.66
N ALA A 16 -23.79 12.12 12.46
CA ALA A 16 -22.36 11.95 12.69
C ALA A 16 -21.71 11.62 11.34
N PRO A 17 -20.59 12.27 10.97
CA PRO A 17 -19.88 11.91 9.74
C PRO A 17 -19.50 10.43 9.83
N ILE A 18 -19.83 9.66 8.78
CA ILE A 18 -19.53 8.24 8.68
C ILE A 18 -18.05 8.08 8.27
N THR A 19 -17.13 8.57 9.09
CA THR A 19 -15.70 8.60 8.77
C THR A 19 -15.11 7.19 8.59
N GLY A 20 -15.69 6.19 9.25
CA GLY A 20 -15.23 4.80 9.15
C GLY A 20 -15.60 4.08 7.86
N GLN A 21 -16.63 4.54 7.14
CA GLN A 21 -17.14 3.86 5.94
C GLN A 21 -16.50 4.41 4.65
N GLU A 22 -16.04 5.66 4.67
CA GLU A 22 -15.21 6.20 3.56
C GLU A 22 -13.82 5.58 3.54
N SER A 23 -13.18 5.40 4.71
CA SER A 23 -11.85 4.79 4.80
C SER A 23 -11.82 3.35 4.28
N SER A 24 -12.82 2.53 4.63
CA SER A 24 -12.90 1.15 4.16
C SER A 24 -13.20 1.05 2.66
N ALA A 25 -13.99 1.97 2.10
CA ALA A 25 -14.25 2.03 0.67
C ALA A 25 -12.97 2.38 -0.11
N VAL A 26 -12.20 3.37 0.35
CA VAL A 26 -10.91 3.74 -0.25
C VAL A 26 -9.92 2.57 -0.21
N GLN A 27 -9.85 1.86 0.92
CA GLN A 27 -9.00 0.67 1.06
C GLN A 27 -9.42 -0.45 0.09
N ALA A 28 -10.72 -0.70 -0.06
CA ALA A 28 -11.24 -1.72 -0.97
C ALA A 28 -10.95 -1.38 -2.44
N ASP A 29 -11.08 -0.10 -2.82
CA ASP A 29 -10.73 0.38 -4.17
C ASP A 29 -9.24 0.23 -4.44
N TYR A 30 -8.39 0.57 -3.46
CA TYR A 30 -6.95 0.37 -3.54
C TYR A 30 -6.59 -1.12 -3.73
N LEU A 31 -7.10 -2.01 -2.88
CA LEU A 31 -6.84 -3.45 -2.99
C LEU A 31 -7.37 -4.04 -4.31
N SER A 32 -8.48 -3.52 -4.81
CA SER A 32 -9.00 -3.89 -6.12
C SER A 32 -8.05 -3.48 -7.25
N ALA A 33 -7.45 -2.30 -7.17
CA ALA A 33 -6.43 -1.85 -8.13
C ALA A 33 -5.17 -2.73 -8.06
N VAL A 34 -4.71 -3.07 -6.86
CA VAL A 34 -3.57 -3.97 -6.63
C VAL A 34 -3.84 -5.35 -7.24
N ALA A 35 -4.98 -5.96 -6.93
CA ALA A 35 -5.36 -7.26 -7.48
C ALA A 35 -5.40 -7.26 -9.01
N ARG A 36 -5.95 -6.20 -9.63
CA ARG A 36 -5.95 -6.04 -11.09
C ARG A 36 -4.54 -5.95 -11.67
N PHE A 37 -3.64 -5.18 -11.03
CA PHE A 37 -2.25 -5.07 -11.46
C PHE A 37 -1.53 -6.42 -11.45
N PHE A 38 -1.75 -7.22 -10.40
CA PHE A 38 -1.19 -8.56 -10.27
C PHE A 38 -2.00 -9.66 -10.97
N SER A 39 -3.10 -9.31 -11.65
CA SER A 39 -4.01 -10.25 -12.33
C SER A 39 -4.58 -11.34 -11.41
N LEU A 40 -4.82 -10.99 -10.14
CA LEU A 40 -5.47 -11.88 -9.18
C LEU A 40 -6.98 -11.95 -9.46
N PRO A 41 -7.63 -13.11 -9.26
CA PRO A 41 -9.07 -13.23 -9.39
C PRO A 41 -9.77 -12.39 -8.32
N SER A 42 -10.98 -11.91 -8.61
CA SER A 42 -11.74 -11.05 -7.68
C SER A 42 -12.01 -11.73 -6.32
N SER A 43 -12.06 -13.06 -6.28
CA SER A 43 -12.20 -13.84 -5.04
C SER A 43 -10.97 -13.73 -4.12
N GLU A 44 -9.79 -13.39 -4.64
CA GLU A 44 -8.57 -13.23 -3.84
C GLU A 44 -8.46 -11.84 -3.21
N VAL A 45 -9.23 -10.85 -3.65
CA VAL A 45 -9.20 -9.48 -3.09
C VAL A 45 -9.55 -9.50 -1.60
N SER A 46 -10.57 -10.27 -1.19
CA SER A 46 -10.94 -10.41 0.22
C SER A 46 -9.83 -11.08 1.03
N ILE A 47 -9.11 -12.03 0.44
CA ILE A 47 -7.99 -12.73 1.10
C ILE A 47 -6.84 -11.77 1.38
N LEU A 48 -6.56 -10.82 0.48
CA LEU A 48 -5.52 -9.80 0.70
C LEU A 48 -5.80 -8.97 1.96
N SER A 49 -7.08 -8.61 2.19
CA SER A 49 -7.48 -7.83 3.38
C SER A 49 -7.43 -8.62 4.69
N GLU A 50 -7.36 -9.95 4.62
CA GLU A 50 -7.24 -10.83 5.79
C GLU A 50 -5.78 -10.99 6.24
N TRP A 51 -4.80 -10.57 5.43
CA TRP A 51 -3.41 -10.59 5.85
C TRP A 51 -3.17 -9.53 6.92
N GLU A 52 -2.65 -9.96 8.08
CA GLU A 52 -2.34 -9.07 9.20
C GLU A 52 -1.03 -8.29 8.96
N ILE A 53 -0.98 -7.55 7.86
CA ILE A 53 0.10 -6.62 7.46
C ILE A 53 -0.52 -5.30 7.01
N SER A 54 0.29 -4.25 6.86
CA SER A 54 -0.24 -2.98 6.34
C SER A 54 -0.73 -3.17 4.90
N THR A 55 -1.79 -2.47 4.52
CA THR A 55 -2.33 -2.51 3.15
C THR A 55 -1.29 -2.09 2.11
N ASP A 56 -0.44 -1.12 2.46
CA ASP A 56 0.65 -0.63 1.59
C ASP A 56 1.77 -1.68 1.41
N GLU A 57 1.85 -2.68 2.28
CA GLU A 57 2.83 -3.77 2.17
C GLU A 57 2.37 -4.91 1.26
N ILE A 58 1.08 -4.99 0.93
CA ILE A 58 0.50 -6.06 0.10
C ILE A 58 1.09 -6.06 -1.32
N PRO A 59 1.20 -4.91 -2.03
CA PRO A 59 1.88 -4.89 -3.32
C PRO A 59 3.33 -5.36 -3.25
N VAL A 60 4.05 -5.05 -2.18
CA VAL A 60 5.43 -5.49 -1.97
C VAL A 60 5.49 -7.02 -1.86
N VAL A 61 4.61 -7.63 -1.06
CA VAL A 61 4.49 -9.09 -0.96
C VAL A 61 4.30 -9.71 -2.35
N LEU A 62 3.30 -9.24 -3.09
CA LEU A 62 2.93 -9.79 -4.40
C LEU A 62 4.06 -9.61 -5.43
N PHE A 63 4.72 -8.45 -5.40
CA PHE A 63 5.84 -8.15 -6.28
C PHE A 63 7.03 -9.09 -6.02
N VAL A 64 7.44 -9.23 -4.75
CA VAL A 64 8.55 -10.10 -4.36
C VAL A 64 8.23 -11.56 -4.62
N ALA A 65 7.01 -12.01 -4.30
CA ALA A 65 6.55 -13.37 -4.59
C ALA A 65 6.66 -13.69 -6.07
N ARG A 66 6.10 -12.83 -6.94
CA ARG A 66 6.14 -13.01 -8.39
C ARG A 66 7.56 -13.04 -8.95
N ARG A 67 8.46 -12.21 -8.41
CA ARG A 67 9.84 -12.08 -8.90
C ARG A 67 10.75 -13.22 -8.44
N SER A 68 10.54 -13.71 -7.22
CA SER A 68 11.39 -14.72 -6.58
C SER A 68 10.86 -16.14 -6.66
N GLY A 69 9.57 -16.31 -6.99
CA GLY A 69 8.88 -17.60 -6.98
C GLY A 69 8.50 -18.11 -5.58
N VAL A 70 8.71 -17.30 -4.54
CA VAL A 70 8.29 -17.59 -3.16
C VAL A 70 6.80 -17.35 -3.02
N SER A 71 6.11 -18.14 -2.19
CA SER A 71 4.67 -17.92 -1.98
C SER A 71 4.40 -16.61 -1.22
N PRO A 72 3.33 -15.88 -1.55
CA PRO A 72 2.93 -14.68 -0.81
C PRO A 72 2.76 -14.93 0.69
N GLU A 73 2.16 -16.06 1.09
CA GLU A 73 1.89 -16.41 2.49
C GLU A 73 3.18 -16.61 3.28
N ALA A 74 4.23 -17.17 2.65
CA ALA A 74 5.53 -17.32 3.29
C ALA A 74 6.19 -15.95 3.54
N LEU A 75 6.03 -15.00 2.62
CA LEU A 75 6.51 -13.63 2.81
C LEU A 75 5.73 -12.90 3.91
N VAL A 76 4.41 -13.07 3.96
CA VAL A 76 3.56 -12.54 5.04
C VAL A 76 4.00 -13.07 6.39
N ALA A 77 4.22 -14.38 6.52
CA ALA A 77 4.69 -14.98 7.77
C ALA A 77 6.07 -14.45 8.19
N LEU A 78 6.99 -14.25 7.24
CA LEU A 78 8.30 -13.63 7.51
C LEU A 78 8.15 -12.17 7.95
N ARG A 79 7.24 -11.42 7.33
CA ARG A 79 6.95 -10.03 7.69
C ARG A 79 6.39 -9.92 9.10
N GLN A 80 5.47 -10.82 9.47
CA GLN A 80 4.90 -10.93 10.82
C GLN A 80 5.95 -11.35 11.86
N SER A 81 6.99 -12.08 11.47
CA SER A 81 8.13 -12.38 12.36
C SER A 81 9.05 -11.19 12.65
N GLY A 82 8.73 -9.99 12.15
CA GLY A 82 9.46 -8.75 12.42
C GLY A 82 10.62 -8.47 11.45
N ARG A 83 10.69 -9.17 10.31
CA ARG A 83 11.69 -8.86 9.27
C ARG A 83 11.29 -7.59 8.53
N ASN A 84 12.26 -6.70 8.31
CA ASN A 84 12.05 -5.50 7.51
C ASN A 84 12.09 -5.82 6.00
N TRP A 85 11.45 -4.97 5.19
CA TRP A 85 11.35 -5.20 3.75
C TRP A 85 12.68 -5.10 3.02
N SER A 86 13.59 -4.21 3.45
CA SER A 86 14.90 -4.08 2.80
C SER A 86 15.75 -5.36 2.92
N GLU A 87 15.68 -6.07 4.05
CA GLU A 87 16.29 -7.39 4.22
C GLU A 87 15.59 -8.48 3.38
N LEU A 88 14.26 -8.47 3.33
CA LEU A 88 13.50 -9.47 2.60
C LEU A 88 13.72 -9.37 1.09
N VAL A 89 13.64 -8.17 0.51
CA VAL A 89 13.88 -7.97 -0.92
C VAL A 89 15.31 -8.35 -1.29
N ALA A 90 16.30 -7.99 -0.46
CA ALA A 90 17.69 -8.38 -0.66
C ALA A 90 17.89 -9.90 -0.59
N ARG A 91 17.29 -10.58 0.41
CA ARG A 91 17.36 -12.04 0.57
C ARG A 91 16.81 -12.78 -0.66
N TYR A 92 15.78 -12.23 -1.28
CA TYR A 92 15.10 -12.85 -2.43
C TYR A 92 15.57 -12.30 -3.78
N GLY A 93 16.69 -11.55 -3.82
CA GLY A 93 17.30 -11.08 -5.07
C GLY A 93 16.49 -9.99 -5.79
N VAL A 94 15.61 -9.29 -5.08
CA VAL A 94 14.86 -8.14 -5.58
C VAL A 94 15.65 -6.88 -5.24
N GLY A 95 16.50 -6.46 -6.18
CA GLY A 95 17.32 -5.27 -6.05
C GLY A 95 16.56 -3.98 -6.37
N SER A 96 17.17 -2.84 -6.03
CA SER A 96 16.60 -1.50 -6.28
C SER A 96 16.28 -1.29 -7.76
N SER A 97 17.06 -1.86 -8.69
CA SER A 97 16.75 -1.75 -10.12
C SER A 97 15.37 -2.33 -10.48
N ALA A 98 14.94 -3.39 -9.79
CA ALA A 98 13.64 -4.03 -10.02
C ALA A 98 12.47 -3.23 -9.43
N LEU A 99 12.72 -2.45 -8.38
CA LEU A 99 11.71 -1.65 -7.67
C LEU A 99 11.51 -0.25 -8.26
N HIS A 100 12.36 0.18 -9.21
CA HIS A 100 12.26 1.51 -9.80
C HIS A 100 10.97 1.69 -10.62
N VAL A 101 10.16 2.67 -10.23
CA VAL A 101 9.03 3.18 -11.01
C VAL A 101 9.46 4.46 -11.75
N PRO A 102 9.36 4.54 -13.08
CA PRO A 102 9.67 5.77 -13.80
C PRO A 102 8.74 6.91 -13.40
N VAL A 103 9.31 8.01 -12.93
CA VAL A 103 8.58 9.26 -12.61
C VAL A 103 9.14 10.42 -13.43
N PRO A 104 8.31 11.43 -13.78
CA PRO A 104 8.80 12.67 -14.39
C PRO A 104 9.90 13.34 -13.55
N GLU A 105 10.82 14.05 -14.21
CA GLU A 105 11.95 14.69 -13.50
C GLU A 105 11.50 15.78 -12.52
N ASP A 106 10.40 16.46 -12.84
CA ASP A 106 9.79 17.55 -12.07
C ASP A 106 8.72 17.08 -11.07
N ALA A 107 8.46 15.77 -10.98
CA ALA A 107 7.51 15.22 -10.03
C ALA A 107 7.96 15.44 -8.57
N ASP A 108 7.03 15.84 -7.71
CA ASP A 108 7.24 15.82 -6.27
C ASP A 108 7.16 14.38 -5.75
N VAL A 109 8.31 13.79 -5.49
CA VAL A 109 8.47 12.42 -4.98
C VAL A 109 8.53 12.35 -3.45
N GLY A 110 8.36 13.48 -2.76
CA GLY A 110 8.30 13.54 -1.29
C GLY A 110 9.44 12.79 -0.58
N ALA A 111 9.07 11.84 0.28
CA ALA A 111 10.00 11.03 1.06
C ALA A 111 11.01 10.24 0.19
N LEU A 112 10.67 9.93 -1.06
CA LEU A 112 11.50 9.17 -1.99
C LEU A 112 12.54 10.03 -2.71
N LYS A 113 12.62 11.34 -2.43
CA LYS A 113 13.57 12.25 -3.08
C LYS A 113 15.00 11.69 -3.11
N ARG A 114 15.46 11.17 -1.97
CA ARG A 114 16.80 10.57 -1.83
C ARG A 114 17.01 9.40 -2.79
N VAL A 115 16.00 8.54 -2.95
CA VAL A 115 16.06 7.36 -3.81
C VAL A 115 16.11 7.78 -5.28
N TYR A 116 15.22 8.68 -5.70
CA TYR A 116 15.16 9.16 -7.08
C TYR A 116 16.37 10.01 -7.48
N ASP A 117 16.92 10.82 -6.58
CA ASP A 117 18.21 11.48 -6.80
C ASP A 117 19.32 10.42 -7.02
N GLY A 118 19.26 9.31 -6.30
CA GLY A 118 20.15 8.15 -6.49
C GLY A 118 20.01 7.52 -7.88
N TYR A 119 18.79 7.25 -8.34
CA TYR A 119 18.56 6.69 -9.68
C TYR A 119 19.05 7.61 -10.80
N ARG A 120 18.80 8.92 -10.67
CA ARG A 120 19.22 9.93 -11.66
C ARG A 120 20.73 10.11 -11.74
N SER A 121 21.43 9.98 -10.61
CA SER A 121 22.89 10.17 -10.53
C SER A 121 23.71 8.89 -10.72
N THR A 122 23.06 7.73 -10.78
CA THR A 122 23.71 6.41 -10.87
C THR A 122 23.45 5.78 -12.24
N PRO A 123 24.48 5.29 -12.95
CA PRO A 123 24.27 4.50 -14.16
C PRO A 123 23.38 3.28 -13.88
N VAL A 124 22.45 2.96 -14.79
CA VAL A 124 21.45 1.87 -14.63
C VAL A 124 22.08 0.54 -14.18
N ALA A 125 23.24 0.18 -14.74
CA ALA A 125 23.98 -1.03 -14.38
C ALA A 125 24.45 -1.09 -12.91
N ARG A 126 24.36 0.01 -12.17
CA ARG A 126 24.73 0.13 -10.75
C ARG A 126 23.54 0.44 -9.85
N TRP A 127 22.31 0.44 -10.37
CA TRP A 127 21.12 0.74 -9.57
C TRP A 127 20.92 -0.20 -8.39
N ASP A 128 21.31 -1.47 -8.50
CA ASP A 128 21.23 -2.41 -7.37
C ASP A 128 22.16 -2.05 -6.18
N ASN A 129 23.08 -1.10 -6.35
CA ASN A 129 23.89 -0.57 -5.25
C ASN A 129 23.15 0.51 -4.44
N ILE A 130 22.02 1.02 -4.94
CA ILE A 130 21.18 1.96 -4.21
C ILE A 130 20.49 1.19 -3.08
N ARG A 131 20.81 1.55 -1.84
CA ARG A 131 20.16 0.96 -0.67
C ARG A 131 18.82 1.65 -0.40
N LEU A 132 17.78 0.84 -0.28
CA LEU A 132 16.45 1.26 0.12
C LEU A 132 16.23 0.89 1.60
N SER A 133 15.60 1.78 2.35
CA SER A 133 15.12 1.54 3.71
C SER A 133 13.87 0.65 3.68
N HIS A 134 13.36 0.29 4.86
CA HIS A 134 12.07 -0.39 4.97
C HIS A 134 10.94 0.42 4.30
N ASP A 135 10.78 1.68 4.72
CA ASP A 135 9.69 2.54 4.27
C ASP A 135 9.83 2.86 2.77
N GLU A 136 11.06 3.07 2.29
CA GLU A 136 11.28 3.33 0.87
C GLU A 136 10.95 2.13 -0.01
N VAL A 137 11.09 0.88 0.48
CA VAL A 137 10.62 -0.29 -0.27
C VAL A 137 9.09 -0.36 -0.32
N VAL A 138 8.42 0.09 0.74
CA VAL A 138 6.94 0.11 0.81
C VAL A 138 6.37 1.23 -0.07
N ASP A 139 7.06 2.37 -0.14
CA ASP A 139 6.61 3.55 -0.86
C ASP A 139 6.92 3.52 -2.37
N MET A 140 7.76 2.58 -2.86
CA MET A 140 8.16 2.46 -4.29
C MET A 140 7.00 2.17 -5.24
#